data_AF-A0A2N5A9V5-F1
#
_entry.id   AF-A0A2N5A9V5-F1
#
_cell.length_a   1.000
_cell.length_b   1.000
_cell.length_c   1.000
_cell.angle_alpha   90.00
_cell.angle_beta   90.00
_cell.angle_gamma   90.00
#
_symmetry.space_group_name_H-M   'P 1'
#
loop_
_entity.id
_entity.type
_entity.pdbx_description
1 polymer ?
#
loop_
_entity_poly.entity_id
_entity_poly.type
_entity_poly.pdbx_seq_one_letter_code
_entity_poly.pdbx_strand_id
1 'polypeptide(L)'
;NNNYSNNHGIEGLDANLAVIERRRASVHALLTTLLLAQGTPMLLAGDEQGHSQHGNNNAYCQDNALTWLDWRQANPGLTAFTAALIHLRRRIPALTRNRWWQEGDGNVRWLNRNAQPLTAGEWQQGAACMQIQLSDRWLLTLNATAEVVDMVLPEGEWRAVPPFAGEDNPVIMAVWHGPAHGVCVFQRS
;
A
#
# COMPACT_ATOMS: atom_id res chain seq x y z
N ASN A 1 -10.58 3.41 -24.08
CA ASN A 1 -11.17 3.79 -22.79
C ASN A 1 -10.94 2.64 -21.83
N ASN A 2 -9.80 2.63 -21.12
CA ASN A 2 -9.41 1.54 -20.21
C ASN A 2 -9.01 2.15 -18.87
N ASN A 3 -9.89 2.04 -17.86
CA ASN A 3 -9.65 2.59 -16.52
C ASN A 3 -8.86 1.66 -15.61
N TYR A 4 -8.80 0.35 -15.92
CA TYR A 4 -8.21 -0.68 -15.06
C TYR A 4 -8.78 -0.65 -13.62
N SER A 5 -10.04 -0.23 -13.47
CA SER A 5 -10.75 -0.11 -12.20
C SER A 5 -11.46 -1.41 -11.82
N ASN A 6 -11.71 -1.60 -10.52
CA ASN A 6 -12.52 -2.69 -9.99
C ASN A 6 -13.53 -2.12 -8.99
N ASN A 7 -14.84 -2.35 -9.21
CA ASN A 7 -15.90 -1.85 -8.33
C ASN A 7 -16.14 -2.74 -7.10
N HIS A 8 -15.38 -3.84 -6.97
CA HIS A 8 -15.47 -4.86 -5.93
C HIS A 8 -16.82 -5.59 -5.89
N GLY A 9 -17.57 -5.58 -7.00
CA GLY A 9 -18.80 -6.35 -7.21
C GLY A 9 -20.10 -5.55 -7.16
N ILE A 10 -20.07 -4.27 -6.76
CA ILE A 10 -21.24 -3.37 -6.74
C ILE A 10 -20.85 -2.07 -7.44
N GLU A 11 -21.67 -1.57 -8.36
CA GLU A 11 -21.44 -0.29 -9.04
C GLU A 11 -21.83 0.89 -8.13
N GLY A 12 -21.05 1.98 -8.16
CA GLY A 12 -21.30 3.17 -7.35
C GLY A 12 -20.77 3.11 -5.90
N LEU A 13 -21.00 4.19 -5.15
CA LEU A 13 -20.47 4.37 -3.79
C LEU A 13 -21.22 3.53 -2.74
N ASP A 14 -22.54 3.43 -2.88
CA ASP A 14 -23.39 2.71 -1.94
C ASP A 14 -23.19 1.20 -2.07
N ALA A 15 -22.79 0.57 -0.98
CA ALA A 15 -22.51 -0.86 -0.94
C ALA A 15 -22.65 -1.42 0.47
N ASN A 16 -22.72 -2.75 0.59
CA ASN A 16 -22.66 -3.41 1.89
C ASN A 16 -21.26 -3.27 2.52
N LEU A 17 -21.19 -3.48 3.84
CA LEU A 17 -19.94 -3.33 4.60
C LEU A 17 -18.80 -4.19 4.04
N ALA A 18 -19.07 -5.43 3.60
CA ALA A 18 -18.05 -6.31 3.06
C ALA A 18 -17.40 -5.76 1.77
N VAL A 19 -18.16 -5.08 0.91
CA VAL A 19 -17.61 -4.39 -0.27
C VAL A 19 -16.82 -3.14 0.13
N ILE A 20 -17.32 -2.37 1.09
CA ILE A 20 -16.64 -1.16 1.60
C ILE A 20 -15.27 -1.51 2.20
N GLU A 21 -15.19 -2.57 3.01
CA GLU A 21 -13.93 -3.01 3.63
C GLU A 21 -12.92 -3.49 2.57
N ARG A 22 -13.37 -4.23 1.54
CA ARG A 22 -12.49 -4.65 0.44
C ARG A 22 -11.98 -3.46 -0.37
N ARG A 23 -12.83 -2.46 -0.65
CA ARG A 23 -12.42 -1.21 -1.30
C ARG A 23 -11.41 -0.46 -0.45
N ARG A 24 -11.63 -0.37 0.88
CA ARG A 24 -10.69 0.26 1.80
C ARG A 24 -9.32 -0.42 1.76
N ALA A 25 -9.29 -1.76 1.77
CA ALA A 25 -8.04 -2.52 1.65
C ALA A 25 -7.27 -2.17 0.36
N SER A 26 -7.97 -2.12 -0.78
CA SER A 26 -7.35 -1.73 -2.05
C SER A 26 -6.91 -0.27 -2.10
N VAL A 27 -7.68 0.66 -1.51
CA VAL A 27 -7.26 2.07 -1.37
C VAL A 27 -5.97 2.18 -0.55
N HIS A 28 -5.90 1.48 0.59
CA HIS A 28 -4.68 1.44 1.40
C HIS A 28 -3.50 0.83 0.62
N ALA A 29 -3.73 -0.24 -0.14
CA ALA A 29 -2.71 -0.87 -0.99
C ALA A 29 -2.19 0.06 -2.09
N LEU A 30 -3.09 0.77 -2.79
CA LEU A 30 -2.74 1.73 -3.84
C LEU A 30 -1.98 2.93 -3.27
N LEU A 31 -2.45 3.53 -2.18
CA LEU A 31 -1.76 4.64 -1.51
C LEU A 31 -0.37 4.23 -0.99
N THR A 32 -0.25 3.04 -0.41
CA THR A 32 1.03 2.51 0.07
C THR A 32 2.00 2.31 -1.10
N THR A 33 1.52 1.73 -2.20
CA THR A 33 2.32 1.52 -3.42
C THR A 33 2.80 2.86 -3.98
N LEU A 34 1.90 3.84 -4.13
CA LEU A 34 2.24 5.18 -4.62
C LEU A 34 3.30 5.86 -3.74
N LEU A 35 3.07 5.90 -2.43
CA LEU A 35 3.88 6.69 -1.50
C LEU A 35 5.19 6.00 -1.10
N LEU A 36 5.30 4.67 -1.25
CA LEU A 36 6.50 3.91 -0.89
C LEU A 36 7.28 3.36 -2.10
N ALA A 37 6.87 3.65 -3.33
CA ALA A 37 7.68 3.37 -4.52
C ALA A 37 8.91 4.30 -4.62
N GLN A 38 9.98 3.84 -5.29
CA GLN A 38 11.10 4.70 -5.65
C GLN A 38 10.65 5.76 -6.67
N GLY A 39 11.14 7.00 -6.53
CA GLY A 39 10.82 8.11 -7.43
C GLY A 39 10.14 9.28 -6.70
N THR A 40 9.46 10.13 -7.47
CA THR A 40 8.73 11.29 -6.94
C THR A 40 7.23 10.98 -6.94
N PRO A 41 6.63 10.67 -5.78
CA PRO A 41 5.20 10.40 -5.70
C PRO A 41 4.39 11.69 -5.94
N MET A 42 3.29 11.57 -6.68
CA MET A 42 2.32 12.65 -6.89
C MET A 42 0.95 12.15 -6.43
N LEU A 43 0.39 12.82 -5.43
CA LEU A 43 -0.93 12.52 -4.87
C LEU A 43 -1.96 13.48 -5.45
N LEU A 44 -3.10 12.96 -5.91
CA LEU A 44 -4.22 13.79 -6.34
C LEU A 44 -4.94 14.35 -5.11
N ALA A 45 -5.15 15.66 -5.07
CA ALA A 45 -5.84 16.30 -3.95
C ALA A 45 -7.27 15.73 -3.81
N GLY A 46 -7.61 15.29 -2.61
CA GLY A 46 -8.89 14.67 -2.29
C GLY A 46 -8.82 13.15 -2.12
N ASP A 47 -7.83 12.47 -2.71
CA ASP A 47 -7.65 11.02 -2.54
C ASP A 47 -7.39 10.65 -1.08
N GLU A 48 -6.70 11.52 -0.33
CA GLU A 48 -6.42 11.37 1.10
C GLU A 48 -7.66 11.42 1.99
N GLN A 49 -8.81 11.85 1.45
CA GLN A 49 -10.06 11.98 2.22
C GLN A 49 -11.23 11.21 1.58
N GLY A 50 -11.00 10.48 0.48
CA GLY A 50 -12.01 9.68 -0.21
C GLY A 50 -12.90 10.50 -1.15
N HIS A 51 -12.36 11.55 -1.77
CA HIS A 51 -13.07 12.34 -2.79
C HIS A 51 -13.55 11.46 -3.95
N SER A 52 -14.75 11.77 -4.47
CA SER A 52 -15.36 11.01 -5.55
C SER A 52 -16.00 11.93 -6.57
N GLN A 53 -15.77 11.64 -7.85
CA GLN A 53 -16.48 12.25 -8.98
C GLN A 53 -17.67 11.39 -9.44
N HIS A 54 -18.22 10.56 -8.54
CA HIS A 54 -19.38 9.69 -8.78
C HIS A 54 -19.29 8.86 -10.08
N GLY A 55 -18.09 8.35 -10.39
CA GLY A 55 -17.82 7.53 -11.57
C GLY A 55 -17.47 8.32 -12.84
N ASN A 56 -17.56 9.65 -12.82
CA ASN A 56 -17.08 10.47 -13.93
C ASN A 56 -15.54 10.49 -13.93
N ASN A 57 -14.91 9.94 -14.97
CA ASN A 57 -13.46 9.89 -15.13
C ASN A 57 -12.90 11.01 -16.03
N ASN A 58 -13.76 11.97 -16.43
CA ASN A 58 -13.44 13.04 -17.36
C ASN A 58 -14.22 14.32 -17.01
N ALA A 59 -14.14 14.76 -15.75
CA ALA A 59 -14.89 15.91 -15.23
C ALA A 59 -14.32 17.28 -15.63
N TYR A 60 -13.71 17.40 -16.82
CA TYR A 60 -12.95 18.59 -17.24
C TYR A 60 -13.78 19.88 -17.35
N CYS A 61 -15.08 19.76 -17.65
CA CYS A 61 -16.01 20.88 -17.81
C CYS A 61 -16.93 21.09 -16.60
N GLN A 62 -16.62 20.46 -15.47
CA GLN A 62 -17.46 20.44 -14.29
C GLN A 62 -16.88 21.37 -13.22
N ASP A 63 -17.44 22.57 -13.12
CA ASP A 63 -17.20 23.49 -12.00
C ASP A 63 -18.41 23.48 -11.06
N ASN A 64 -18.52 22.43 -10.25
CA ASN A 64 -19.62 22.22 -9.31
C ASN A 64 -19.26 21.18 -8.22
N ALA A 65 -20.22 20.83 -7.38
CA ALA A 65 -20.04 19.89 -6.26
C ALA A 65 -19.52 18.49 -6.65
N LEU A 66 -19.56 18.11 -7.93
CA LEU A 66 -18.96 16.87 -8.43
C LEU A 66 -17.42 16.89 -8.36
N THR A 67 -16.80 18.07 -8.48
CA THR A 67 -15.34 18.24 -8.55
C THR A 67 -14.75 19.01 -7.39
N TRP A 68 -15.57 19.79 -6.67
CA TRP A 68 -15.13 20.49 -5.47
C TRP A 68 -14.87 19.52 -4.32
N LEU A 69 -13.80 19.76 -3.55
CA LEU A 69 -13.48 18.97 -2.37
C LEU A 69 -14.48 19.26 -1.24
N ASP A 70 -15.31 18.26 -0.87
CA ASP A 70 -16.26 18.39 0.25
C ASP A 70 -15.61 18.02 1.59
N TRP A 71 -14.99 19.01 2.22
CA TRP A 71 -14.32 18.87 3.52
C TRP A 71 -15.24 18.39 4.67
N ARG A 72 -16.56 18.53 4.54
CA ARG A 72 -17.51 18.09 5.59
C ARG A 72 -17.70 16.57 5.60
N GLN A 73 -17.44 15.92 4.47
CA GLN A 73 -17.53 14.46 4.31
C GLN A 73 -16.14 13.80 4.24
N ALA A 74 -15.08 14.56 4.55
CA ALA A 74 -13.72 14.05 4.55
C ALA A 74 -13.57 12.86 5.51
N ASN A 75 -12.84 11.83 5.08
CA ASN A 75 -12.49 10.70 5.94
C ASN A 75 -11.20 10.98 6.72
N PRO A 76 -11.29 11.37 8.02
CA PRO A 76 -10.09 11.72 8.80
C PRO A 76 -9.15 10.52 9.01
N GLY A 77 -9.69 9.29 9.03
CA GLY A 77 -8.89 8.08 9.16
C GLY A 77 -8.00 7.85 7.92
N LEU A 78 -8.55 8.05 6.72
CA LEU A 78 -7.79 7.96 5.48
C LEU A 78 -6.75 9.10 5.37
N THR A 79 -7.10 10.28 5.87
CA THR A 79 -6.16 11.42 5.88
C THR A 79 -4.99 11.13 6.82
N ALA A 80 -5.26 10.61 8.02
CA ALA A 80 -4.22 10.19 8.96
C ALA A 80 -3.37 9.05 8.39
N PHE A 81 -3.99 8.05 7.75
CA PHE A 81 -3.30 6.96 7.07
C PHE A 81 -2.33 7.49 5.99
N THR A 82 -2.81 8.37 5.12
CA THR A 82 -2.03 8.97 4.04
C THR A 82 -0.89 9.83 4.57
N ALA A 83 -1.15 10.65 5.59
CA ALA A 83 -0.13 11.46 6.24
C ALA A 83 0.97 10.59 6.87
N ALA A 84 0.60 9.53 7.57
CA ALA A 84 1.54 8.58 8.16
C ALA A 84 2.42 7.90 7.10
N LEU A 85 1.88 7.51 5.94
CA LEU A 85 2.68 6.97 4.82
C LEU A 85 3.70 8.00 4.29
N ILE A 86 3.32 9.26 4.15
CA ILE A 86 4.24 10.33 3.73
C ILE A 86 5.37 10.49 4.76
N HIS A 87 5.07 10.46 6.06
CA HIS A 87 6.07 10.57 7.12
C HIS A 87 6.97 9.34 7.17
N LEU A 88 6.40 8.15 6.97
CA LEU A 88 7.13 6.89 6.86
C LEU A 88 8.12 6.92 5.70
N ARG A 89 7.71 7.36 4.50
CA ARG A 89 8.59 7.52 3.33
C ARG A 89 9.86 8.28 3.69
N ARG A 90 9.73 9.39 4.42
CA ARG A 90 10.87 10.26 4.79
C ARG A 90 11.89 9.57 5.68
N ARG A 91 11.51 8.49 6.36
CA ARG A 91 12.37 7.68 7.25
C ARG A 91 13.09 6.54 6.52
N ILE A 92 12.78 6.27 5.25
CA ILE A 92 13.33 5.14 4.48
C ILE A 92 14.43 5.65 3.52
N PRO A 93 15.73 5.42 3.81
CA PRO A 93 16.83 5.95 3.00
C PRO A 93 16.79 5.55 1.53
N ALA A 94 16.40 4.31 1.23
CA ALA A 94 16.25 3.80 -0.14
C ALA A 94 15.28 4.63 -1.00
N LEU A 95 14.35 5.36 -0.37
CA LEU A 95 13.33 6.17 -1.05
C LEU A 95 13.66 7.66 -1.08
N THR A 96 14.60 8.14 -0.27
CA THR A 96 14.92 9.57 -0.13
C THR A 96 16.28 9.96 -0.71
N ARG A 97 17.19 9.00 -0.89
CA ARG A 97 18.55 9.27 -1.41
C ARG A 97 18.62 9.66 -2.88
N ASN A 98 17.53 9.48 -3.63
CA ASN A 98 17.44 9.77 -5.08
C ASN A 98 18.59 9.15 -5.89
N ARG A 99 18.85 7.86 -5.69
CA ARG A 99 19.83 7.07 -6.45
C ARG A 99 19.20 5.75 -6.87
N TRP A 100 19.58 5.27 -8.04
CA TRP A 100 19.23 3.92 -8.49
C TRP A 100 19.76 2.88 -7.51
N TRP A 101 18.97 1.84 -7.28
CA TRP A 101 19.40 0.68 -6.50
C TRP A 101 20.23 -0.24 -7.37
N GLN A 102 21.29 -0.81 -6.79
CA GLN A 102 22.16 -1.79 -7.40
C GLN A 102 22.06 -3.10 -6.64
N GLU A 103 22.29 -4.21 -7.35
CA GLU A 103 22.31 -5.53 -6.72
C GLU A 103 23.34 -5.56 -5.58
N GLY A 104 22.91 -6.00 -4.38
CA GLY A 104 23.79 -6.13 -3.22
C GLY A 104 24.19 -4.83 -2.51
N ASP A 105 23.64 -3.66 -2.88
CA ASP A 105 23.99 -2.37 -2.25
C ASP A 105 23.27 -2.09 -0.91
N GLY A 106 22.41 -3.02 -0.48
CA GLY A 106 21.61 -2.93 0.75
C GLY A 106 20.36 -2.04 0.66
N ASN A 107 20.07 -1.41 -0.48
CA ASN A 107 18.89 -0.57 -0.62
C ASN A 107 17.61 -1.37 -0.76
N VAL A 108 17.63 -2.51 -1.48
CA VAL A 108 16.45 -3.35 -1.72
C VAL A 108 16.79 -4.84 -1.75
N ARG A 109 15.89 -5.68 -1.24
CA ARG A 109 15.84 -7.13 -1.50
C ARG A 109 14.41 -7.54 -1.82
N TRP A 110 14.26 -8.40 -2.81
CA TRP A 110 12.96 -8.90 -3.29
C TRP A 110 12.78 -10.35 -2.86
N LEU A 111 11.84 -10.60 -1.96
CA LEU A 111 11.65 -11.90 -1.33
C LEU A 111 10.28 -12.49 -1.69
N ASN A 112 10.20 -13.81 -1.80
CA ASN A 112 8.93 -14.53 -1.91
C ASN A 112 8.24 -14.66 -0.53
N ARG A 113 7.09 -15.34 -0.49
CA ARG A 113 6.32 -15.59 0.75
C ARG A 113 7.07 -16.39 1.83
N ASN A 114 8.18 -17.03 1.48
CA ASN A 114 8.99 -17.86 2.39
C ASN A 114 10.28 -17.12 2.83
N ALA A 115 10.33 -15.80 2.66
CA ALA A 115 11.51 -14.95 2.92
C ALA A 115 12.78 -15.33 2.13
N GLN A 116 12.63 -16.02 0.99
CA GLN A 116 13.75 -16.35 0.10
C GLN A 116 13.79 -15.37 -1.08
N PRO A 117 14.98 -15.06 -1.64
CA PRO A 117 15.07 -14.28 -2.87
C PRO A 117 14.20 -14.87 -3.99
N LEU A 118 13.45 -14.02 -4.68
CA LEU A 118 12.63 -14.45 -5.82
C LEU A 118 13.50 -15.08 -6.91
N THR A 119 13.16 -16.31 -7.29
CA THR A 119 13.77 -17.00 -8.43
C THR A 119 13.27 -16.43 -9.75
N ALA A 120 14.00 -16.67 -10.85
CA ALA A 120 13.58 -16.23 -12.18
C ALA A 120 12.21 -16.78 -12.59
N GLY A 121 11.86 -18.01 -12.18
CA GLY A 121 10.54 -18.59 -12.42
C GLY A 121 9.44 -17.86 -11.65
N GLU A 122 9.67 -17.54 -10.37
CA GLU A 122 8.71 -16.78 -9.57
C GLU A 122 8.53 -15.34 -10.09
N TRP A 123 9.59 -14.72 -10.62
CA TRP A 123 9.46 -13.40 -11.26
C TRP A 123 8.51 -13.39 -12.46
N GLN A 124 8.46 -14.49 -13.21
CA GLN A 124 7.66 -14.56 -14.44
C GLN A 124 6.26 -15.12 -14.22
N GLN A 125 6.13 -16.12 -13.33
CA GLN A 125 4.93 -16.95 -13.18
C GLN A 125 4.56 -17.21 -11.71
N GLY A 126 5.24 -16.55 -10.77
CA GLY A 126 4.92 -16.66 -9.35
C GLY A 126 3.56 -16.07 -9.02
N ALA A 127 3.01 -16.47 -7.88
CA ALA A 127 1.86 -15.80 -7.32
C ALA A 127 2.18 -14.31 -7.10
N ALA A 128 1.19 -13.44 -7.26
CA ALA A 128 1.33 -11.99 -7.06
C ALA A 128 1.42 -11.63 -5.56
N CYS A 129 2.39 -12.22 -4.87
CA CYS A 129 2.66 -12.00 -3.47
C CYS A 129 4.17 -11.96 -3.22
N MET A 130 4.65 -10.92 -2.54
CA MET A 130 6.08 -10.70 -2.33
C MET A 130 6.36 -9.82 -1.12
N GLN A 131 7.63 -9.80 -0.71
CA GLN A 131 8.13 -8.89 0.31
C GLN A 131 9.26 -8.04 -0.28
N ILE A 132 9.27 -6.76 0.04
CA ILE A 132 10.25 -5.77 -0.42
C ILE A 132 10.96 -5.24 0.82
N GLN A 133 12.18 -5.71 1.05
CA GLN A 133 13.00 -5.22 2.16
C GLN A 133 13.79 -4.00 1.70
N LEU A 134 13.64 -2.88 2.38
CA LEU A 134 14.27 -1.61 2.05
C LEU A 134 15.27 -1.16 3.13
N SER A 135 16.46 -0.75 2.71
CA SER A 135 17.52 -0.25 3.59
C SER A 135 17.82 -1.20 4.78
N ASP A 136 17.69 -2.51 4.54
CA ASP A 136 17.77 -3.62 5.50
C ASP A 136 16.87 -3.54 6.76
N ARG A 137 16.12 -2.45 6.96
CA ARG A 137 15.37 -2.15 8.18
C ARG A 137 13.87 -2.14 7.99
N TRP A 138 13.40 -1.91 6.77
CA TRP A 138 11.98 -1.77 6.46
C TRP A 138 11.55 -2.94 5.60
N LEU A 139 10.34 -3.44 5.80
CA LEU A 139 9.81 -4.56 5.03
C LEU A 139 8.38 -4.26 4.64
N LEU A 140 8.14 -4.10 3.34
CA LEU A 140 6.81 -4.04 2.76
C LEU A 140 6.38 -5.47 2.40
N THR A 141 5.20 -5.89 2.81
CA THR A 141 4.60 -7.16 2.36
C THR A 141 3.39 -6.86 1.50
N LEU A 142 3.31 -7.50 0.33
CA LEU A 142 2.25 -7.28 -0.66
C LEU A 142 1.60 -8.62 -0.97
N ASN A 143 0.30 -8.74 -0.73
CA ASN A 143 -0.52 -9.84 -1.21
C ASN A 143 -1.53 -9.29 -2.23
N ALA A 144 -1.21 -9.36 -3.52
CA ALA A 144 -2.13 -8.95 -4.59
C ALA A 144 -3.02 -10.11 -5.09
N THR A 145 -3.08 -11.23 -4.36
CA THR A 145 -3.97 -12.36 -4.67
C THR A 145 -5.36 -12.16 -4.06
N ALA A 146 -6.33 -12.95 -4.52
CA ALA A 146 -7.70 -12.92 -4.02
C ALA A 146 -7.91 -13.72 -2.72
N GLU A 147 -6.87 -14.39 -2.22
CA GLU A 147 -6.91 -15.24 -1.04
C GLU A 147 -6.07 -14.67 0.09
N VAL A 148 -6.35 -15.09 1.32
CA VAL A 148 -5.45 -14.83 2.46
C VAL A 148 -4.19 -15.69 2.29
N VAL A 149 -3.02 -15.09 2.51
CA VAL A 149 -1.74 -15.77 2.35
C VAL A 149 -0.87 -15.57 3.58
N ASP A 150 -0.30 -16.66 4.09
CA ASP A 150 0.74 -16.60 5.11
C ASP A 150 2.09 -16.31 4.47
N MET A 151 2.78 -15.28 4.99
CA MET A 151 4.13 -14.92 4.58
C MET A 151 5.07 -15.01 5.77
N VAL A 152 6.05 -15.90 5.67
CA VAL A 152 7.17 -15.96 6.62
C VAL A 152 8.04 -14.73 6.39
N LEU A 153 8.25 -13.93 7.44
CA LEU A 153 9.11 -12.76 7.40
C LEU A 153 10.59 -13.19 7.49
N PRO A 154 11.54 -12.43 6.90
CA PRO A 154 12.97 -12.72 7.00
C PRO A 154 13.48 -12.65 8.44
N GLU A 155 14.66 -13.21 8.69
CA GLU A 155 15.28 -13.20 10.01
C GLU A 155 15.34 -11.79 10.63
N GLY A 156 14.90 -11.71 11.89
CA GLY A 156 14.89 -10.48 12.68
C GLY A 156 13.59 -10.28 13.46
N GLU A 157 13.60 -9.29 14.35
CA GLU A 157 12.41 -8.88 15.10
C GLU A 157 11.64 -7.80 14.35
N TRP A 158 10.60 -8.20 13.63
CA TRP A 158 9.76 -7.33 12.82
C TRP A 158 8.50 -6.89 13.55
N ARG A 159 8.22 -5.59 13.53
CA ARG A 159 7.03 -4.98 14.15
C ARG A 159 6.28 -4.17 13.11
N ALA A 160 4.96 -4.34 13.02
CA ALA A 160 4.15 -3.50 12.14
C ALA A 160 4.23 -2.05 12.63
N VAL A 161 4.34 -1.10 11.71
CA VAL A 161 4.47 0.33 12.02
C VAL A 161 3.24 1.11 11.57
N PRO A 162 3.02 2.34 12.08
CA PRO A 162 2.01 3.23 11.55
C PRO A 162 2.16 3.43 10.03
N PRO A 163 1.04 3.47 9.28
CA PRO A 163 -0.35 3.44 9.76
C PRO A 163 -0.98 2.03 9.93
N PHE A 164 -0.21 0.95 9.81
CA PHE A 164 -0.71 -0.43 9.88
C PHE A 164 -0.88 -0.95 11.32
N ALA A 165 -0.18 -0.34 12.27
CA ALA A 165 -0.30 -0.57 13.70
C ALA A 165 0.01 0.72 14.48
N GLY A 166 -0.13 0.70 15.80
CA GLY A 166 0.27 1.81 16.68
C GLY A 166 1.79 2.03 16.71
N GLU A 167 2.24 3.22 17.13
CA GLU A 167 3.67 3.62 17.17
C GLU A 167 4.54 2.66 18.00
N ASP A 168 4.06 2.24 19.17
CA ASP A 168 4.78 1.36 20.10
C ASP A 168 4.28 -0.08 20.04
N ASN A 169 4.05 -0.62 18.83
CA ASN A 169 3.55 -1.98 18.66
C ASN A 169 4.52 -3.02 19.29
N PRO A 170 4.12 -3.70 20.40
CA PRO A 170 5.00 -4.63 21.10
C PRO A 170 5.06 -6.00 20.39
N VAL A 171 4.21 -6.23 19.38
CA VAL A 171 4.07 -7.52 18.72
C VAL A 171 5.22 -7.73 17.72
N ILE A 172 6.11 -8.67 18.05
CA ILE A 172 7.08 -9.21 17.09
C ILE A 172 6.35 -10.24 16.24
N MET A 173 6.55 -10.16 14.93
CA MET A 173 5.92 -11.05 13.98
C MET A 173 6.97 -11.85 13.22
N ALA A 174 6.75 -13.15 13.14
CA ALA A 174 7.52 -14.08 12.31
C ALA A 174 6.76 -14.48 11.04
N VAL A 175 5.42 -14.47 11.09
CA VAL A 175 4.53 -14.78 9.97
C VAL A 175 3.45 -13.71 9.87
N TRP A 176 3.32 -13.09 8.70
CA TRP A 176 2.22 -12.18 8.40
C TRP A 176 1.06 -12.94 7.77
N HIS A 177 -0.11 -12.88 8.39
CA HIS A 177 -1.36 -13.34 7.79
C HIS A 177 -1.91 -12.24 6.86
N GLY A 178 -1.46 -12.24 5.61
CA GLY A 178 -1.76 -11.19 4.64
C GLY A 178 -3.17 -11.32 4.06
N PRO A 179 -4.09 -10.36 4.30
CA PRO A 179 -5.42 -10.38 3.68
C PRO A 179 -5.33 -10.36 2.16
N ALA A 180 -6.38 -10.82 1.48
CA ALA A 180 -6.52 -10.69 0.03
C ALA A 180 -6.38 -9.21 -0.39
N HIS A 181 -5.57 -8.94 -1.41
CA HIS A 181 -5.23 -7.59 -1.87
C HIS A 181 -4.65 -6.68 -0.78
N GLY A 182 -4.05 -7.26 0.26
CA GLY A 182 -3.53 -6.57 1.43
C GLY A 182 -2.08 -6.13 1.30
N VAL A 183 -1.72 -5.11 2.09
CA VAL A 183 -0.34 -4.64 2.28
C VAL A 183 -0.08 -4.39 3.77
N CYS A 184 1.16 -4.57 4.21
CA CYS A 184 1.61 -4.11 5.53
C CYS A 184 3.06 -3.65 5.46
N VAL A 185 3.48 -2.80 6.40
CA VAL A 185 4.87 -2.38 6.55
C VAL A 185 5.37 -2.69 7.95
N PHE A 186 6.55 -3.30 8.00
CA PHE A 186 7.26 -3.64 9.21
C PHE A 186 8.56 -2.87 9.30
N GLN A 187 8.99 -2.64 10.54
CA GLN A 187 10.32 -2.17 10.86
C GLN A 187 11.03 -3.23 11.70
N ARG A 188 12.29 -3.49 11.37
CA ARG A 188 13.19 -4.30 12.20
C ARG A 188 13.73 -3.46 13.35
N SER A 189 13.68 -4.04 14.54
CA SER A 189 14.25 -3.48 15.77
C SER A 189 15.77 -3.29 15.61
#